data_AF-A0A9D8WXZ8-F1
#
_entry.id   AF-A0A9D8WXZ8-F1
#
_cell.length_a   1.000
_cell.length_b   1.000
_cell.length_c   1.000
_cell.angle_alpha   90.00
_cell.angle_beta   90.00
_cell.angle_gamma   90.00
#
_symmetry.space_group_name_H-M   'P 1'
#
loop_
_entity.id
_entity.type
_entity.pdbx_description
1 polymer ?
#
loop_
_entity_poly.entity_id
_entity_poly.type
_entity_poly.pdbx_seq_one_letter_code
_entity_poly.pdbx_strand_id
1 'polypeptide(L)'
;MSKKKKQNKKKPKAPPLSKLDKWIYNIGYIIICSVSILLFVPFYMILEKIRFSDPMVIASAERATLLWLLPLWLYLFLSVFIVWTNLHQTAQPIFGNPNVVYGQSPWQHLYPIFGKVHKKRELRPSHQKYRKQCILYWLIGLLVFLFLAFFGLFGRTSLMQNGDITVYSVFNQEKRNYSIRDVSELEIEAGKKSSGKAGTTWSVWLTFEMTDGKRYSFTPSLENMLQIKSLIDEHKIIIQGVENLDKVIDDQNYTPEELELLYELFEVSA
;
A
#
# COMPACT_ATOMS: atom_id res chain seq x y z
N MET A 1 7.69 -45.75 -43.84
CA MET A 1 7.42 -44.59 -42.95
C MET A 1 8.10 -44.80 -41.61
N SER A 2 9.25 -44.16 -41.35
CA SER A 2 9.96 -44.27 -40.07
C SER A 2 9.58 -43.11 -39.15
N LYS A 3 8.85 -43.40 -38.06
CA LYS A 3 8.54 -42.46 -36.98
C LYS A 3 9.83 -42.18 -36.19
N LYS A 4 10.50 -41.05 -36.47
CA LYS A 4 11.57 -40.54 -35.60
C LYS A 4 10.99 -40.25 -34.21
N LYS A 5 11.28 -41.12 -33.24
CA LYS A 5 11.09 -40.85 -31.80
C LYS A 5 11.86 -39.56 -31.47
N LYS A 6 11.14 -38.47 -31.17
CA LYS A 6 11.72 -37.28 -30.54
C LYS A 6 12.27 -37.72 -29.19
N GLN A 7 13.59 -37.93 -29.11
CA GLN A 7 14.27 -38.02 -27.83
C GLN A 7 14.00 -36.72 -27.07
N ASN A 8 13.33 -36.81 -25.93
CA ASN A 8 13.19 -35.71 -24.99
C ASN A 8 14.61 -35.35 -24.52
N LYS A 9 15.22 -34.35 -25.16
CA LYS A 9 16.48 -33.75 -24.72
C LYS A 9 16.27 -33.24 -23.30
N LYS A 10 16.75 -33.99 -22.30
CA LYS A 10 16.80 -33.54 -20.91
C LYS A 10 17.51 -32.18 -20.90
N LYS A 11 16.87 -31.17 -20.28
CA LYS A 11 17.46 -29.84 -20.12
C LYS A 11 18.84 -30.01 -19.44
N PRO A 12 19.90 -29.37 -19.96
CA PRO A 12 21.21 -29.47 -19.33
C PRO A 12 21.13 -28.93 -17.90
N LYS A 13 21.69 -29.67 -16.94
CA LYS A 13 21.76 -29.24 -15.53
C LYS A 13 22.66 -28.00 -15.44
N ALA A 14 22.18 -26.92 -14.84
CA ALA A 14 22.96 -25.71 -14.58
C ALA A 14 24.17 -26.02 -13.67
N PRO A 15 25.29 -25.28 -13.77
CA PRO A 15 26.44 -25.51 -12.91
C PRO A 15 26.11 -25.12 -11.46
N PRO A 16 26.73 -25.77 -10.46
CA PRO A 16 26.49 -25.44 -9.06
C PRO A 16 27.00 -24.03 -8.74
N LEU A 17 26.10 -23.14 -8.29
CA LEU A 17 26.43 -21.79 -7.83
C LEU A 17 27.24 -21.85 -6.53
N SER A 18 28.23 -20.96 -6.39
CA SER A 18 28.94 -20.75 -5.12
C SER A 18 27.97 -20.30 -4.03
N LYS A 19 28.31 -20.56 -2.75
CA LYS A 19 27.53 -20.05 -1.60
C LYS A 19 27.39 -18.53 -1.66
N LEU A 20 28.45 -17.84 -2.09
CA LEU A 20 28.48 -16.37 -2.20
C LEU A 20 27.56 -15.86 -3.32
N ASP A 21 27.56 -16.50 -4.50
CA ASP A 21 26.64 -16.13 -5.59
C ASP A 21 25.17 -16.27 -5.17
N LYS A 22 24.84 -17.37 -4.45
CA LYS A 22 23.49 -17.58 -3.91
C LYS A 22 23.07 -16.47 -2.94
N TRP A 23 24.00 -16.03 -2.08
CA TRP A 23 23.75 -14.92 -1.16
C TRP A 23 23.46 -13.61 -1.90
N ILE A 24 24.23 -13.29 -2.93
CA ILE A 24 24.01 -12.06 -3.71
C ILE A 24 22.68 -12.08 -4.44
N TYR A 25 22.32 -13.21 -5.06
CA TYR A 25 20.99 -13.36 -5.65
C TYR A 25 19.90 -13.11 -4.60
N ASN A 26 19.99 -13.75 -3.43
CA ASN A 26 18.99 -13.60 -2.36
C ASN A 26 18.90 -12.16 -1.83
N ILE A 27 20.03 -11.48 -1.67
CA ILE A 27 20.07 -10.06 -1.27
C ILE A 27 19.40 -9.19 -2.34
N GLY A 28 19.70 -9.44 -3.62
CA GLY A 28 19.05 -8.74 -4.73
C GLY A 28 17.53 -8.92 -4.72
N TYR A 29 17.04 -10.12 -4.42
CA TYR A 29 15.60 -10.38 -4.24
C TYR A 29 15.00 -9.56 -3.10
N ILE A 30 15.65 -9.57 -1.93
CA ILE A 30 15.21 -8.80 -0.77
C ILE A 30 15.12 -7.32 -1.14
N ILE A 31 16.14 -6.77 -1.80
CA ILE A 31 16.13 -5.35 -2.24
C ILE A 31 14.95 -5.08 -3.19
N ILE A 32 14.69 -5.93 -4.18
CA ILE A 32 13.58 -5.74 -5.13
C ILE A 32 12.22 -5.82 -4.42
N CYS A 33 12.05 -6.76 -3.48
CA CYS A 33 10.86 -6.85 -2.65
C CYS A 33 10.69 -5.60 -1.76
N SER A 34 11.77 -5.14 -1.11
CA SER A 34 11.78 -3.92 -0.30
C SER A 34 11.41 -2.70 -1.12
N VAL A 35 11.97 -2.53 -2.32
CA VAL A 35 11.62 -1.43 -3.24
C VAL A 35 10.15 -1.52 -3.65
N SER A 36 9.63 -2.71 -3.92
CA SER A 36 8.22 -2.89 -4.24
C SER A 36 7.33 -2.41 -3.09
N ILE A 37 7.65 -2.79 -1.85
CA ILE A 37 6.92 -2.33 -0.65
C ILE A 37 7.06 -0.81 -0.45
N LEU A 38 8.26 -0.25 -0.66
CA LEU A 38 8.52 1.18 -0.52
C LEU A 38 7.71 2.04 -1.48
N LEU A 39 7.24 1.50 -2.62
CA LEU A 39 6.29 2.19 -3.49
C LEU A 39 4.94 2.50 -2.81
N PHE A 40 4.67 1.97 -1.61
CA PHE A 40 3.50 2.31 -0.81
C PHE A 40 3.57 3.74 -0.26
N VAL A 41 4.78 4.21 0.08
CA VAL A 41 5.01 5.54 0.66
C VAL A 41 4.53 6.67 -0.26
N PRO A 42 4.97 6.77 -1.53
CA PRO A 42 4.51 7.84 -2.41
C PRO A 42 3.00 7.75 -2.69
N PHE A 43 2.44 6.54 -2.75
CA PHE A 43 1.00 6.37 -2.93
C PHE A 43 0.23 6.96 -1.74
N TYR A 44 0.65 6.65 -0.50
CA TYR A 44 0.05 7.20 0.71
C TYR A 44 0.17 8.73 0.75
N MET A 45 1.35 9.28 0.45
CA MET A 45 1.57 10.73 0.39
C MET A 45 0.67 11.44 -0.62
N ILE A 46 0.46 10.86 -1.80
CA ILE A 46 -0.45 11.41 -2.82
C ILE A 46 -1.88 11.40 -2.30
N LEU A 47 -2.30 10.31 -1.68
CA LEU A 47 -3.64 10.13 -1.16
C LEU A 47 -3.92 11.08 0.03
N GLU A 48 -2.94 11.31 0.90
CA GLU A 48 -3.01 12.31 1.96
C GLU A 48 -3.15 13.73 1.38
N LYS A 49 -2.32 14.07 0.38
CA LYS A 49 -2.43 15.36 -0.33
C LYS A 49 -3.79 15.56 -1.01
N ILE A 50 -4.37 14.51 -1.60
CA ILE A 50 -5.69 14.58 -2.22
C ILE A 50 -6.79 14.79 -1.17
N ARG A 51 -6.68 14.18 0.00
CA ARG A 51 -7.67 14.31 1.09
C ARG A 51 -7.79 15.72 1.61
N PHE A 52 -6.65 16.34 1.88
CA PHE A 52 -6.53 17.66 2.47
C PHE A 52 -6.19 18.74 1.42
N SER A 53 -6.54 18.47 0.15
CA SER A 53 -6.35 19.47 -0.92
C SER A 53 -7.29 20.65 -0.76
N ASP A 54 -8.44 20.46 -0.11
CA ASP A 54 -9.37 21.52 0.25
C ASP A 54 -9.05 21.98 1.67
N PRO A 55 -8.73 23.28 1.89
CA PRO A 55 -8.39 23.80 3.21
C PRO A 55 -9.54 23.72 4.22
N MET A 56 -10.79 23.54 3.76
CA MET A 56 -11.94 23.37 4.66
C MET A 56 -12.03 21.97 5.27
N VAL A 57 -11.27 20.99 4.78
CA VAL A 57 -11.34 19.59 5.26
C VAL A 57 -10.51 19.44 6.54
N ILE A 58 -11.18 19.11 7.65
CA ILE A 58 -10.54 18.91 8.96
C ILE A 58 -10.32 17.43 9.30
N ALA A 59 -11.12 16.52 8.74
CA ALA A 59 -10.91 15.08 8.86
C ALA A 59 -11.42 14.33 7.64
N SER A 60 -10.84 13.16 7.36
CA SER A 60 -11.27 12.30 6.26
C SER A 60 -11.27 10.83 6.65
N ALA A 61 -12.38 10.14 6.37
CA ALA A 61 -12.52 8.70 6.54
C ALA A 61 -12.38 8.00 5.18
N GLU A 62 -11.50 6.99 5.13
CA GLU A 62 -11.26 6.23 3.90
C GLU A 62 -12.42 5.31 3.57
N ARG A 63 -12.75 5.19 2.27
CA ARG A 63 -13.57 4.08 1.78
C ARG A 63 -12.75 3.15 0.91
N ALA A 64 -12.45 1.95 1.43
CA ALA A 64 -12.00 0.80 0.64
C ALA A 64 -10.80 1.02 -0.32
N THR A 65 -9.97 2.03 -0.06
CA THR A 65 -8.79 2.45 -0.87
C THR A 65 -7.83 1.27 -1.10
N LEU A 66 -7.62 0.45 -0.06
CA LEU A 66 -6.75 -0.73 -0.10
C LEU A 66 -7.24 -1.83 -1.05
N LEU A 67 -8.55 -1.99 -1.24
CA LEU A 67 -9.10 -3.02 -2.13
C LEU A 67 -8.77 -2.72 -3.60
N TRP A 68 -8.77 -1.45 -3.99
CA TRP A 68 -8.41 -1.02 -5.34
C TRP A 68 -6.92 -1.11 -5.63
N LEU A 69 -6.09 -1.05 -4.59
CA LEU A 69 -4.64 -1.16 -4.71
C LEU A 69 -4.15 -2.60 -4.79
N LEU A 70 -4.86 -3.52 -4.11
CA LEU A 70 -4.44 -4.90 -3.97
C LEU A 70 -4.11 -5.60 -5.32
N PRO A 71 -4.86 -5.39 -6.41
CA PRO A 71 -4.51 -5.94 -7.73
C PRO A 71 -3.14 -5.46 -8.25
N LEU A 72 -2.83 -4.17 -8.10
CA LEU A 72 -1.53 -3.61 -8.49
C LEU A 72 -0.39 -4.22 -7.66
N TRP A 73 -0.62 -4.38 -6.35
CA TRP A 73 0.33 -5.02 -5.44
C TRP A 73 0.63 -6.46 -5.82
N LEU A 74 -0.41 -7.26 -6.05
CA LEU A 74 -0.26 -8.65 -6.48
C LEU A 74 0.47 -8.73 -7.83
N TYR A 75 0.18 -7.80 -8.74
CA TYR A 75 0.84 -7.75 -10.04
C TYR A 75 2.34 -7.46 -9.93
N LEU A 76 2.72 -6.45 -9.13
CA LEU A 76 4.13 -6.12 -8.90
C LEU A 76 4.85 -7.27 -8.20
N PHE A 77 4.26 -7.85 -7.15
CA PHE A 77 4.83 -8.99 -6.44
C PHE A 77 5.03 -10.20 -7.35
N LEU A 78 4.02 -10.56 -8.15
CA LEU A 78 4.11 -11.67 -9.09
C LEU A 78 5.16 -11.41 -10.17
N SER A 79 5.28 -10.16 -10.64
CA SER A 79 6.30 -9.76 -11.61
C SER A 79 7.70 -9.97 -11.05
N VAL A 80 7.94 -9.52 -9.81
CA VAL A 80 9.21 -9.74 -9.09
C VAL A 80 9.48 -11.23 -8.92
N PHE A 81 8.48 -12.00 -8.50
CA PHE A 81 8.59 -13.45 -8.32
C PHE A 81 8.90 -14.18 -9.63
N ILE A 82 8.28 -13.79 -10.75
CA ILE A 82 8.56 -14.37 -12.07
C ILE A 82 9.98 -14.01 -12.52
N VAL A 83 10.41 -12.76 -12.36
CA VAL A 83 11.79 -12.35 -12.69
C VAL A 83 12.78 -13.13 -11.83
N TRP A 84 12.50 -13.26 -10.54
CA TRP A 84 13.32 -14.00 -9.59
C TRP A 84 13.46 -15.49 -9.93
N THR A 85 12.34 -16.18 -10.15
CA THR A 85 12.34 -17.60 -10.51
C THR A 85 13.07 -17.85 -11.82
N ASN A 86 12.90 -16.97 -12.82
CA ASN A 86 13.66 -17.03 -14.06
C ASN A 86 15.16 -16.79 -13.81
N LEU A 87 15.50 -15.76 -13.03
CA LEU A 87 16.89 -15.42 -12.69
C LEU A 87 17.57 -16.60 -11.99
N HIS A 88 16.90 -17.27 -11.05
CA HIS A 88 17.39 -18.47 -10.38
C HIS A 88 17.53 -19.68 -11.30
N GLN A 89 16.57 -19.91 -12.19
CA GLN A 89 16.65 -21.01 -13.17
C GLN A 89 17.79 -20.80 -14.17
N THR A 90 18.14 -19.54 -14.44
CA THR A 90 19.25 -19.17 -15.34
C THR A 90 20.48 -18.63 -14.60
N ALA A 91 20.56 -18.82 -13.27
CA ALA A 91 21.56 -18.17 -12.45
C ALA A 91 22.97 -18.61 -12.88
N GLN A 92 23.84 -17.64 -13.09
CA GLN A 92 25.22 -17.82 -13.48
C GLN A 92 26.12 -17.33 -12.35
N PRO A 93 27.31 -17.90 -12.16
CA PRO A 93 28.25 -17.38 -11.16
C PRO A 93 28.59 -15.92 -11.47
N ILE A 94 28.39 -15.03 -10.50
CA ILE A 94 28.55 -13.57 -10.65
C ILE A 94 30.04 -13.23 -10.73
N PHE A 95 30.85 -13.95 -9.96
CA PHE A 95 32.32 -13.90 -10.03
C PHE A 95 32.90 -14.94 -10.99
N GLY A 96 32.05 -15.55 -11.84
CA GLY A 96 32.50 -16.40 -12.93
C GLY A 96 33.10 -15.57 -14.06
N ASN A 97 33.87 -16.21 -14.94
CA ASN A 97 34.38 -15.53 -16.13
C ASN A 97 33.18 -15.21 -17.05
N PRO A 98 32.89 -13.92 -17.35
CA PRO A 98 31.72 -13.50 -18.12
C PRO A 98 31.72 -14.00 -19.57
N ASN A 99 32.85 -14.54 -20.03
CA ASN A 99 33.02 -15.09 -21.37
C ASN A 99 32.79 -16.61 -21.45
N VAL A 100 32.49 -17.28 -20.32
CA VAL A 100 32.20 -18.72 -20.28
C VAL A 100 30.69 -18.94 -20.32
N VAL A 101 30.23 -19.73 -21.29
CA VAL A 101 28.82 -20.13 -21.39
C VAL A 101 28.54 -21.24 -20.39
N TYR A 102 28.19 -20.84 -19.18
CA TYR A 102 27.66 -21.71 -18.14
C TYR A 102 26.30 -22.28 -18.60
N GLY A 103 26.27 -23.53 -19.09
CA GLY A 103 25.02 -24.28 -19.33
C GLY A 103 25.07 -25.39 -20.38
N GLN A 104 26.18 -25.59 -21.09
CA GLN A 104 26.27 -26.56 -22.19
C GLN A 104 27.16 -27.76 -21.83
N SER A 105 26.56 -28.95 -21.82
CA SER A 105 27.28 -30.22 -21.74
C SER A 105 28.11 -30.46 -23.00
N PRO A 106 29.31 -31.08 -22.93
CA PRO A 106 29.94 -31.64 -21.73
C PRO A 106 30.83 -30.61 -21.01
N TRP A 107 30.77 -30.62 -19.68
CA TRP A 107 31.52 -29.74 -18.78
C TRP A 107 32.98 -30.17 -18.62
N GLN A 108 33.66 -30.46 -19.73
CA GLN A 108 34.97 -31.11 -19.74
C GLN A 108 36.13 -30.19 -19.30
N HIS A 109 35.87 -28.90 -19.08
CA HIS A 109 36.88 -27.97 -18.57
C HIS A 109 36.33 -27.28 -17.32
N LEU A 110 36.69 -27.84 -16.15
CA LEU A 110 36.59 -27.14 -14.88
C LEU A 110 37.36 -25.82 -14.99
N TYR A 111 36.65 -24.71 -14.79
CA TYR A 111 37.13 -23.41 -14.33
C TYR A 111 38.58 -23.02 -14.68
N PRO A 112 38.90 -22.56 -15.90
CA PRO A 112 40.02 -21.65 -16.04
C PRO A 112 39.53 -20.28 -15.56
N ILE A 113 39.94 -19.90 -14.35
CA ILE A 113 39.80 -18.53 -13.82
C ILE A 113 40.42 -17.52 -14.79
N PHE A 114 41.35 -17.97 -15.65
CA PHE A 114 41.96 -17.21 -16.73
C PHE A 114 42.02 -18.06 -18.02
N GLY A 115 41.01 -17.94 -18.88
CA GLY A 115 40.94 -18.62 -20.17
C GLY A 115 40.69 -17.65 -21.31
N LYS A 116 41.39 -17.84 -22.45
CA LYS A 116 41.36 -16.94 -23.61
C LYS A 116 39.97 -16.86 -24.26
N VAL A 117 39.57 -15.62 -24.50
CA VAL A 117 38.41 -15.05 -25.21
C VAL A 117 37.65 -16.02 -26.12
N HIS A 118 36.35 -16.21 -25.85
CA HIS A 118 35.36 -16.67 -26.84
C HIS A 118 34.24 -15.63 -26.96
N LYS A 119 33.82 -15.35 -28.20
CA LYS A 119 32.90 -14.27 -28.62
C LYS A 119 31.56 -14.31 -27.86
N LYS A 120 31.05 -13.12 -27.49
CA LYS A 120 29.67 -12.92 -27.00
C LYS A 120 28.70 -13.60 -27.98
N ARG A 121 27.87 -14.51 -27.47
CA ARG A 121 26.82 -15.17 -28.26
C ARG A 121 25.77 -14.13 -28.64
N GLU A 122 25.69 -13.77 -29.91
CA GLU A 122 24.60 -12.95 -30.43
C GLU A 122 23.26 -13.65 -30.13
N LEU A 123 22.36 -12.94 -29.44
CA LEU A 123 21.01 -13.41 -29.20
C LEU A 123 20.32 -13.59 -30.55
N ARG A 124 19.79 -14.80 -30.81
CA ARG A 124 19.02 -15.03 -32.04
C ARG A 124 17.87 -14.01 -32.10
N PRO A 125 17.59 -13.42 -33.29
CA PRO A 125 16.60 -12.34 -33.43
C PRO A 125 15.20 -12.75 -32.95
N SER A 126 14.86 -14.04 -33.00
CA SER A 126 13.60 -14.59 -32.48
C SER A 126 13.45 -14.44 -30.95
N HIS A 127 14.52 -14.65 -30.18
CA HIS A 127 14.52 -14.47 -28.72
C HIS A 127 14.44 -13.00 -28.33
N GLN A 128 15.03 -12.11 -29.14
CA GLN A 128 14.93 -10.67 -28.94
C GLN A 128 13.49 -10.17 -29.18
N LYS A 129 12.81 -10.67 -30.24
CA LYS A 129 11.40 -10.37 -30.51
C LYS A 129 10.48 -10.87 -29.38
N TYR A 130 10.71 -12.08 -28.89
CA TYR A 130 9.95 -12.64 -27.76
C TYR A 130 10.12 -11.82 -26.47
N ARG A 131 11.36 -11.44 -26.12
CA ARG A 131 11.61 -10.56 -24.95
C ARG A 131 10.88 -9.23 -25.06
N LYS A 132 10.91 -8.59 -26.24
CA LYS A 132 10.15 -7.35 -26.49
C LYS A 132 8.65 -7.56 -26.29
N GLN A 133 8.08 -8.67 -26.75
CA GLN A 133 6.67 -8.99 -26.53
C GLN A 133 6.33 -9.20 -25.05
N CYS A 134 7.15 -9.93 -24.29
CA CYS A 134 6.93 -10.09 -22.85
C CYS A 134 6.97 -8.76 -22.10
N ILE A 135 7.92 -7.88 -22.44
CA ILE A 135 8.01 -6.54 -21.84
C ILE A 135 6.76 -5.71 -22.20
N LEU A 136 6.31 -5.79 -23.45
CA LEU A 136 5.10 -5.08 -23.88
C LEU A 136 3.86 -5.54 -23.10
N TYR A 137 3.64 -6.85 -22.97
CA TYR A 137 2.53 -7.37 -22.17
C TYR A 137 2.65 -6.98 -20.70
N TRP A 138 3.87 -6.95 -20.17
CA TRP A 138 4.11 -6.51 -18.81
C TRP A 138 3.76 -5.02 -18.62
N LEU A 139 4.10 -4.16 -19.58
CA LEU A 139 3.74 -2.74 -19.55
C LEU A 139 2.23 -2.52 -19.68
N ILE A 140 1.55 -3.29 -20.54
CA ILE A 140 0.08 -3.24 -20.67
C ILE A 140 -0.57 -3.64 -19.35
N GLY A 141 -0.14 -4.74 -18.74
CA GLY A 141 -0.65 -5.17 -17.43
C GLY A 141 -0.43 -4.10 -16.36
N LEU A 142 0.78 -3.52 -16.29
CA LEU A 142 1.10 -2.43 -15.37
C LEU A 142 0.14 -1.25 -15.56
N LEU A 143 -0.11 -0.82 -16.79
CA LEU A 143 -1.00 0.30 -17.10
C LEU A 143 -2.45 0.02 -16.65
N VAL A 144 -2.95 -1.20 -16.89
CA VAL A 144 -4.30 -1.60 -16.45
C VAL A 144 -4.42 -1.57 -14.93
N PHE A 145 -3.44 -2.12 -14.21
CA PHE A 145 -3.48 -2.14 -12.75
C PHE A 145 -3.23 -0.75 -12.13
N LEU A 146 -2.43 0.10 -12.77
CA LEU A 146 -2.30 1.51 -12.38
C LEU A 146 -3.63 2.25 -12.54
N PHE A 147 -4.37 2.00 -13.62
CA PHE A 147 -5.69 2.58 -13.83
C PHE A 147 -6.70 2.12 -12.78
N LEU A 148 -6.65 0.86 -12.36
CA LEU A 148 -7.47 0.35 -11.25
C LEU A 148 -7.11 1.03 -9.91
N ALA A 149 -5.82 1.17 -9.63
CA ALA A 149 -5.33 1.84 -8.43
C ALA A 149 -5.77 3.31 -8.34
N PHE A 150 -5.96 3.98 -9.48
CA PHE A 150 -6.46 5.35 -9.55
C PHE A 150 -7.84 5.52 -8.89
N PHE A 151 -8.75 4.55 -9.02
CA PHE A 151 -10.06 4.60 -8.36
C PHE A 151 -9.97 4.54 -6.83
N GLY A 152 -8.90 3.95 -6.31
CA GLY A 152 -8.60 3.90 -4.88
C GLY A 152 -8.15 5.23 -4.28
N LEU A 153 -7.81 6.24 -5.10
CA LEU A 153 -7.29 7.51 -4.62
C LEU A 153 -8.39 8.49 -4.14
N PHE A 154 -9.56 8.48 -4.78
CA PHE A 154 -10.53 9.57 -4.63
C PHE A 154 -11.72 9.25 -3.73
N GLY A 155 -12.06 7.97 -3.55
CA GLY A 155 -13.19 7.54 -2.72
C GLY A 155 -12.94 7.86 -1.24
N ARG A 156 -13.58 8.91 -0.74
CA ARG A 156 -13.41 9.39 0.64
C ARG A 156 -14.69 10.01 1.18
N THR A 157 -14.81 10.06 2.49
CA THR A 157 -15.78 10.91 3.17
C THR A 157 -15.00 11.96 3.94
N SER A 158 -15.35 13.23 3.80
CA SER A 158 -14.65 14.34 4.42
C SER A 158 -15.59 15.09 5.35
N LEU A 159 -15.06 15.49 6.50
CA LEU A 159 -15.68 16.38 7.46
C LEU A 159 -15.06 17.77 7.25
N MET A 160 -15.92 18.75 7.04
CA MET A 160 -15.54 20.14 6.80
C MET A 160 -15.50 20.94 8.10
N GLN A 161 -14.81 22.07 8.10
CA GLN A 161 -14.67 22.95 9.27
C GLN A 161 -16.00 23.51 9.77
N ASN A 162 -16.97 23.71 8.85
CA ASN A 162 -18.33 24.11 9.18
C ASN A 162 -19.20 22.95 9.72
N GLY A 163 -18.63 21.76 9.87
CA GLY A 163 -19.29 20.54 10.32
C GLY A 163 -20.10 19.80 9.26
N ASP A 164 -20.10 20.27 8.01
CA ASP A 164 -20.73 19.54 6.91
C ASP A 164 -19.94 18.28 6.56
N ILE A 165 -20.65 17.24 6.11
CA ILE A 165 -20.06 15.95 5.72
C ILE A 165 -20.27 15.71 4.24
N THR A 166 -19.17 15.72 3.49
CA THR A 166 -19.17 15.50 2.04
C THR A 166 -18.66 14.10 1.69
N VAL A 167 -19.47 13.35 0.94
CA VAL A 167 -19.14 12.01 0.44
C VAL A 167 -18.68 12.11 -1.01
N TYR A 168 -17.43 11.77 -1.27
CA TYR A 168 -16.86 11.73 -2.61
C TYR A 168 -16.89 10.30 -3.20
N SER A 169 -17.15 10.23 -4.50
CA SER A 169 -17.01 9.02 -5.29
C SER A 169 -15.56 8.69 -5.61
N VAL A 170 -15.34 7.48 -6.15
CA VAL A 170 -14.05 7.05 -6.74
C VAL A 170 -13.60 7.89 -7.94
N PHE A 171 -14.48 8.75 -8.48
CA PHE A 171 -14.19 9.71 -9.55
C PHE A 171 -13.97 11.14 -9.03
N ASN A 172 -13.79 11.30 -7.71
CA ASN A 172 -13.69 12.61 -7.05
C ASN A 172 -14.91 13.52 -7.22
N GLN A 173 -16.06 12.96 -7.59
CA GLN A 173 -17.33 13.70 -7.66
C GLN A 173 -18.03 13.63 -6.32
N GLU A 174 -18.55 14.77 -5.87
CA GLU A 174 -19.45 14.86 -4.72
C GLU A 174 -20.72 14.07 -5.01
N LYS A 175 -20.97 13.03 -4.20
CA LYS A 175 -22.17 12.21 -4.30
C LYS A 175 -23.27 12.67 -3.38
N ARG A 176 -22.89 13.12 -2.19
CA ARG A 176 -23.80 13.59 -1.14
C ARG A 176 -23.09 14.61 -0.28
N ASN A 177 -23.87 15.57 0.16
CA ASN A 177 -23.50 16.55 1.14
C ASN A 177 -24.55 16.48 2.26
N TYR A 178 -24.11 16.33 3.50
CA TYR A 178 -24.95 16.46 4.66
C TYR A 178 -24.58 17.76 5.35
N SER A 179 -25.57 18.61 5.57
CA SER A 179 -25.36 19.79 6.38
C SER A 179 -25.33 19.40 7.85
N ILE A 180 -24.74 20.23 8.70
CA ILE A 180 -24.85 20.13 10.16
C ILE A 180 -26.31 19.96 10.64
N ARG A 181 -27.29 20.54 9.90
CA ARG A 181 -28.72 20.45 10.22
C ARG A 181 -29.30 19.05 10.02
N ASP A 182 -28.67 18.25 9.17
CA ASP A 182 -29.08 16.88 8.87
C ASP A 182 -28.59 15.88 9.91
N VAL A 183 -27.82 16.33 10.92
CA VAL A 183 -27.36 15.53 12.04
C VAL A 183 -28.51 15.30 13.01
N SER A 184 -28.86 14.03 13.21
CA SER A 184 -29.80 13.60 14.25
C SER A 184 -29.11 13.47 15.60
N GLU A 185 -27.89 12.93 15.61
CA GLU A 185 -27.13 12.64 16.83
C GLU A 185 -25.62 12.77 16.58
N LEU A 186 -24.91 13.35 17.53
CA LEU A 186 -23.45 13.37 17.60
C LEU A 186 -23.00 12.56 18.83
N GLU A 187 -22.30 11.46 18.60
CA GLU A 187 -21.63 10.69 19.65
C GLU A 187 -20.16 11.13 19.74
N ILE A 188 -19.73 11.53 20.94
CA ILE A 188 -18.32 11.76 21.29
C ILE A 188 -17.87 10.59 22.16
N GLU A 189 -16.93 9.79 21.68
CA GLU A 189 -16.54 8.54 22.34
C GLU A 189 -15.04 8.50 22.62
N ALA A 190 -14.68 8.19 23.87
CA ALA A 190 -13.32 7.83 24.28
C ALA A 190 -13.22 6.32 24.49
N GLY A 191 -12.41 5.66 23.67
CA GLY A 191 -12.33 4.22 23.73
C GLY A 191 -11.19 3.62 22.94
N LYS A 192 -11.22 2.30 22.83
CA LYS A 192 -10.21 1.55 22.10
C LYS A 192 -10.61 1.43 20.64
N LYS A 193 -9.95 2.17 19.75
CA LYS A 193 -10.21 2.12 18.31
C LYS A 193 -9.20 1.23 17.62
N SER A 194 -9.68 0.35 16.75
CA SER A 194 -8.80 -0.33 15.80
C SER A 194 -8.43 0.64 14.69
N SER A 195 -7.22 1.17 14.73
CA SER A 195 -6.66 2.03 13.68
C SER A 195 -6.10 1.14 12.55
N GLY A 196 -6.97 0.37 11.90
CA GLY A 196 -6.63 -0.47 10.74
C GLY A 196 -5.38 -1.35 10.94
N LYS A 197 -4.20 -0.85 10.53
CA LYS A 197 -2.92 -1.58 10.46
C LYS A 197 -2.00 -1.44 11.69
N ALA A 198 -2.25 -0.53 12.63
CA ALA A 198 -1.30 -0.17 13.69
C ALA A 198 -1.62 -0.75 15.08
N GLY A 199 -2.58 -1.68 15.16
CA GLY A 199 -3.06 -2.21 16.44
C GLY A 199 -4.25 -1.43 16.96
N THR A 200 -4.55 -1.64 18.23
CA THR A 200 -5.67 -0.98 18.92
C THR A 200 -5.11 0.14 19.78
N THR A 201 -5.42 1.38 19.44
CA THR A 201 -4.99 2.58 20.17
C THR A 201 -6.17 3.17 20.93
N TRP A 202 -5.91 3.73 22.11
CA TRP A 202 -6.91 4.50 22.85
C TRP A 202 -6.99 5.89 22.23
N SER A 203 -8.18 6.30 21.81
CA SER A 203 -8.37 7.56 21.08
C SER A 203 -9.76 8.12 21.33
N VAL A 204 -9.94 9.40 21.03
CA VAL A 204 -11.26 10.04 20.95
C VAL A 204 -11.71 10.10 19.50
N TRP A 205 -12.99 9.88 19.24
CA TRP A 205 -13.59 10.11 17.92
C TRP A 205 -15.00 10.66 18.01
N LEU A 206 -15.42 11.28 16.91
CA LEU A 206 -16.79 11.74 16.69
C LEU A 206 -17.50 10.76 15.77
N THR A 207 -18.74 10.38 16.11
CA THR A 207 -19.64 9.65 15.23
C THR A 207 -20.90 10.49 14.99
N PHE A 208 -21.17 10.80 13.73
CA PHE A 208 -22.35 11.53 13.29
C PHE A 208 -23.38 10.52 12.80
N GLU A 209 -24.56 10.53 13.41
CA GLU A 209 -25.74 9.90 12.84
C GLU A 209 -26.56 10.96 12.09
N MET A 210 -26.84 10.66 10.83
CA MET A 210 -27.65 11.51 9.97
C MET A 210 -29.13 11.13 10.11
N THR A 211 -30.00 12.07 9.78
CA THR A 211 -31.47 11.85 9.70
C THR A 211 -31.87 10.72 8.74
N ASP A 212 -31.02 10.34 7.77
CA ASP A 212 -31.22 9.19 6.89
C ASP A 212 -30.72 7.85 7.48
N GLY A 213 -30.32 7.84 8.76
CA GLY A 213 -29.83 6.68 9.50
C GLY A 213 -28.38 6.29 9.20
N LYS A 214 -27.65 7.10 8.43
CA LYS A 214 -26.25 6.81 8.11
C LYS A 214 -25.31 7.34 9.17
N ARG A 215 -24.35 6.49 9.53
CA ARG A 215 -23.31 6.80 10.50
C ARG A 215 -21.96 7.08 9.84
N TYR A 216 -21.27 8.12 10.31
CA TYR A 216 -19.95 8.53 9.84
C TYR A 216 -19.06 8.85 11.03
N SER A 217 -17.90 8.20 11.13
CA SER A 217 -16.98 8.40 12.25
C SER A 217 -15.65 9.04 11.81
N PHE A 218 -15.17 10.02 12.58
CA PHE A 218 -13.97 10.80 12.29
C PHE A 218 -13.11 10.99 13.54
N THR A 219 -11.81 11.20 13.35
CA THR A 219 -10.82 11.52 14.41
C THR A 219 -10.11 12.83 14.06
N PRO A 220 -10.80 13.99 14.10
CA PRO A 220 -10.15 15.29 13.96
C PRO A 220 -9.29 15.64 15.19
N SER A 221 -8.59 16.77 15.15
CA SER A 221 -7.91 17.33 16.34
C SER A 221 -8.92 17.77 17.41
N LEU A 222 -8.48 17.82 18.68
CA LEU A 222 -9.35 18.18 19.81
C LEU A 222 -9.97 19.59 19.65
N GLU A 223 -9.20 20.57 19.19
CA GLU A 223 -9.71 21.91 18.88
C GLU A 223 -10.86 21.88 17.87
N ASN A 224 -10.71 21.10 16.80
CA ASN A 224 -11.75 20.94 15.80
C ASN A 224 -12.97 20.18 16.36
N MET A 225 -12.76 19.22 17.28
CA MET A 225 -13.88 18.54 17.96
C MET A 225 -14.72 19.51 18.78
N LEU A 226 -14.08 20.40 19.54
CA LEU A 226 -14.77 21.44 20.33
C LEU A 226 -15.52 22.42 19.43
N GLN A 227 -14.90 22.87 18.33
CA GLN A 227 -15.57 23.71 17.36
C GLN A 227 -16.83 23.04 16.82
N ILE A 228 -16.77 21.76 16.43
CA ILE A 228 -17.97 21.04 15.95
C ILE A 228 -19.00 20.84 17.05
N LYS A 229 -18.57 20.51 18.28
CA LYS A 229 -19.45 20.38 19.45
C LYS A 229 -20.30 21.66 19.62
N SER A 230 -19.69 22.84 19.46
CA SER A 230 -20.38 24.13 19.57
C SER A 230 -21.40 24.43 18.45
N LEU A 231 -21.29 23.74 17.31
CA LEU A 231 -22.18 23.94 16.16
C LEU A 231 -23.46 23.10 16.23
N ILE A 232 -23.53 22.15 17.16
CA ILE A 232 -24.63 21.19 17.29
C ILE A 232 -25.41 21.49 18.58
N ASP A 233 -26.74 21.36 18.49
CA ASP A 233 -27.62 21.51 19.65
C ASP A 233 -27.23 20.51 20.76
N GLU A 234 -27.06 20.98 21.99
CA GLU A 234 -26.64 20.15 23.14
C GLU A 234 -27.49 18.88 23.32
N HIS A 235 -28.80 18.96 23.02
CA HIS A 235 -29.72 17.82 23.11
C HIS A 235 -29.44 16.67 22.12
N LYS A 236 -28.63 16.91 21.10
CA LYS A 236 -28.23 15.90 20.11
C LYS A 236 -26.87 15.28 20.41
N ILE A 237 -26.20 15.72 21.48
CA ILE A 237 -24.84 15.31 21.81
C ILE A 237 -24.89 14.22 22.88
N ILE A 238 -24.23 13.09 22.60
CA ILE A 238 -24.04 11.99 23.54
C ILE A 238 -22.55 11.81 23.79
N ILE A 239 -22.14 11.89 25.05
CA ILE A 239 -20.75 11.69 25.48
C ILE A 239 -20.64 10.29 26.09
N GLN A 240 -19.69 9.48 25.62
CA GLN A 240 -19.47 8.10 26.07
C GLN A 240 -17.99 7.83 26.36
N GLY A 241 -17.73 6.92 27.30
CA GLY A 241 -16.37 6.44 27.58
C GLY A 241 -15.52 7.37 28.44
N VAL A 242 -16.14 8.23 29.24
CA VAL A 242 -15.46 9.13 30.21
C VAL A 242 -14.51 8.35 31.12
N GLU A 243 -14.89 7.13 31.52
CA GLU A 243 -14.09 6.22 32.35
C GLU A 243 -12.80 5.71 31.67
N ASN A 244 -12.64 5.95 30.37
CA ASN A 244 -11.45 5.55 29.61
C ASN A 244 -10.50 6.71 29.35
N LEU A 245 -10.81 7.94 29.80
CA LEU A 245 -9.99 9.12 29.51
C LEU A 245 -8.54 8.96 29.99
N ASP A 246 -8.31 8.44 31.21
CA ASP A 246 -6.96 8.19 31.72
C ASP A 246 -6.11 7.33 30.76
N LYS A 247 -6.74 6.30 30.18
CA LYS A 247 -6.06 5.40 29.23
C LYS A 247 -5.78 6.08 27.89
N VAL A 248 -6.63 7.01 27.47
CA VAL A 248 -6.42 7.80 26.25
C VAL A 248 -5.28 8.78 26.48
N ILE A 249 -5.22 9.43 27.64
CA ILE A 249 -4.16 10.36 28.03
C ILE A 249 -2.80 9.64 28.03
N ASP A 250 -2.74 8.46 28.65
CA ASP A 250 -1.53 7.63 28.71
C ASP A 250 -1.04 7.18 27.31
N ASP A 251 -1.96 6.90 26.37
CA ASP A 251 -1.61 6.38 25.03
C ASP A 251 -1.24 7.49 24.04
N GLN A 252 -1.87 8.68 24.15
CA GLN A 252 -1.72 9.77 23.18
C GLN A 252 -0.65 10.82 23.55
N ASN A 253 -0.10 10.80 24.77
CA ASN A 253 0.91 11.76 25.24
C ASN A 253 0.52 13.23 25.00
N TYR A 254 -0.69 13.61 25.41
CA TYR A 254 -1.18 14.97 25.24
C TYR A 254 -0.34 16.00 25.99
N THR A 255 -0.20 17.17 25.38
CA THR A 255 0.33 18.38 26.04
C THR A 255 -0.65 18.91 27.09
N PRO A 256 -0.22 19.71 28.07
CA PRO A 256 -1.13 20.30 29.07
C PRO A 256 -2.30 21.08 28.45
N GLU A 257 -2.06 21.80 27.35
CA GLU A 257 -3.09 22.53 26.61
C GLU A 257 -4.11 21.58 25.97
N GLU A 258 -3.67 20.47 25.38
CA GLU A 258 -4.57 19.45 24.81
C GLU A 258 -5.38 18.72 25.88
N LEU A 259 -4.84 18.56 27.09
CA LEU A 259 -5.57 17.98 28.22
C LEU A 259 -6.74 18.88 28.65
N GLU A 260 -6.52 20.20 28.71
CA GLU A 260 -7.60 21.16 29.00
C GLU A 260 -8.72 21.05 27.96
N LEU A 261 -8.37 20.98 26.67
CA LEU A 261 -9.34 20.80 25.58
C LEU A 261 -10.07 19.45 25.69
N LEU A 262 -9.37 18.38 26.10
CA LEU A 262 -9.97 17.06 26.30
C LEU A 262 -10.98 17.08 27.45
N TYR A 263 -10.64 17.71 28.57
CA TYR A 263 -11.55 17.85 29.72
C TYR A 263 -12.76 18.71 29.37
N GLU A 264 -12.58 19.80 28.64
CA GLU A 264 -13.67 20.64 28.12
C GLU A 264 -14.59 19.85 27.18
N LEU A 265 -14.02 19.02 26.30
CA LEU A 265 -14.78 18.21 25.35
C LEU A 265 -15.72 17.23 26.06
N PHE A 266 -15.23 16.60 27.14
CA PHE A 266 -15.97 15.61 27.94
C PHE A 266 -16.72 16.20 29.14
N GLU A 267 -16.69 17.52 29.34
CA GLU A 267 -17.34 18.23 30.46
C GLU A 267 -16.88 17.73 31.84
N VAL A 268 -15.62 17.30 31.92
CA VAL A 268 -14.98 16.87 33.16
C VAL A 268 -14.22 18.06 33.73
N SER A 269 -14.36 18.32 35.04
CA SER A 269 -13.49 19.28 35.71
C SER A 269 -12.07 18.71 35.80
N ALA A 270 -11.09 19.44 35.26
CA ALA A 270 -9.67 19.12 35.35
C ALA A 270 -9.18 18.97 36.80
#